data_AF-A0A955I5A8-F1
#
_entry.id   AF-A0A955I5A8-F1
#
_cell.length_a   1.000
_cell.length_b   1.000
_cell.length_c   1.000
_cell.angle_alpha   90.00
_cell.angle_beta   90.00
_cell.angle_gamma   90.00
#
_symmetry.space_group_name_H-M   'P 1'
#
loop_
_entity.id
_entity.type
_entity.pdbx_description
1 polymer ?
#
loop_
_entity_poly.entity_id
_entity_poly.type
_entity_poly.pdbx_seq_one_letter_code
_entity_poly.pdbx_strand_id
1 'polypeptide(L)'
;MPKHQPIRTCIATGVKKPKNELVRLVRLQDEKTGKELVKVDPKGKLRGRGASLDATLEAFDLALKKKAIERALKLERKLTPPETEQLRTDFQEVIDERNFRQGNKVVRFKISKEELDAKLENHQGS
;
A
#
# COMPACT_ATOMS: atom_id res chain seq x y z
N MET A 1 -5.92 -11.96 27.60
CA MET A 1 -5.51 -10.53 27.67
C MET A 1 -5.87 -9.87 26.34
N PRO A 2 -6.50 -8.68 26.31
CA PRO A 2 -6.78 -7.99 25.06
C PRO A 2 -5.46 -7.69 24.33
N LYS A 3 -5.36 -8.04 23.04
CA LYS A 3 -4.18 -7.69 22.22
C LYS A 3 -4.13 -6.17 22.11
N HIS A 4 -3.09 -5.55 22.68
CA HIS A 4 -2.87 -4.11 22.52
C HIS A 4 -2.77 -3.77 21.03
N GLN A 5 -3.76 -3.04 20.52
CA GLN A 5 -3.81 -2.65 19.11
C GLN A 5 -2.86 -1.48 18.91
N PRO A 6 -1.79 -1.62 18.08
CA PRO A 6 -0.87 -0.52 17.87
C PRO A 6 -1.58 0.64 17.19
N ILE A 7 -1.49 1.83 17.78
CA ILE A 7 -1.92 3.09 17.18
C ILE A 7 -0.78 3.66 16.34
N ARG A 8 -1.10 4.23 15.18
CA ARG A 8 -0.17 4.92 14.29
C ARG A 8 -0.77 6.25 13.86
N THR A 9 0.07 7.13 13.33
CA THR A 9 -0.35 8.44 12.85
C THR A 9 -0.35 8.45 11.33
N CYS A 10 -1.44 8.93 10.73
CA CYS A 10 -1.51 9.18 9.29
C CYS A 10 -0.60 10.37 8.94
N ILE A 11 0.32 10.20 7.99
CA ILE A 11 1.27 11.26 7.60
C ILE A 11 0.62 12.42 6.83
N ALA A 12 -0.57 12.20 6.25
CA ALA A 12 -1.28 13.22 5.48
C ALA A 12 -2.16 14.11 6.37
N THR A 13 -2.86 13.49 7.32
CA THR A 13 -3.87 14.14 8.18
C THR A 13 -3.36 14.44 9.58
N GLY A 14 -2.32 13.73 10.06
CA GLY A 14 -1.82 13.85 11.43
C GLY A 14 -2.68 13.13 12.47
N VAL A 15 -3.78 12.49 12.06
CA VAL A 15 -4.71 11.81 12.96
C VAL A 15 -4.13 10.45 13.40
N LYS A 16 -4.30 10.13 14.69
CA LYS A 16 -3.93 8.83 15.26
C LYS A 16 -5.06 7.83 15.04
N LYS A 17 -4.74 6.67 14.47
CA LYS A 17 -5.70 5.59 14.23
C LYS A 17 -5.10 4.21 14.51
N PRO A 18 -5.95 3.21 14.78
CA PRO A 18 -5.55 1.81 14.81
C PRO A 18 -4.79 1.34 13.55
N LYS A 19 -3.79 0.48 13.73
CA LYS A 19 -2.97 -0.08 12.62
C LYS A 19 -3.80 -0.66 11.47
N ASN A 20 -4.93 -1.30 11.75
CA ASN A 20 -5.80 -1.94 10.76
C ASN A 20 -6.54 -0.94 9.86
N GLU A 21 -6.73 0.31 10.29
CA GLU A 21 -7.36 1.36 9.49
C GLU A 21 -6.38 2.07 8.55
N LEU A 22 -5.08 1.77 8.69
CA LEU A 22 -4.02 2.46 7.98
C LEU A 22 -3.33 1.52 6.99
N VAL A 23 -2.93 2.04 5.84
CA VAL A 23 -2.05 1.37 4.88
C VAL A 23 -0.64 1.90 5.11
N ARG A 24 0.34 0.99 5.18
CA ARG A 24 1.75 1.35 5.35
C ARG A 24 2.40 1.48 3.97
N LEU A 25 3.16 2.56 3.78
CA LEU A 25 4.15 2.69 2.72
C LEU A 25 5.54 2.43 3.31
N VAL A 26 6.44 1.84 2.53
CA VAL A 26 7.82 1.55 2.96
C VAL A 26 8.81 2.03 1.91
N ARG A 27 9.91 2.64 2.38
CA ARG A 27 11.10 2.90 1.58
C ARG A 27 12.00 1.67 1.63
N LEU A 28 12.29 1.14 0.46
CA LEU A 28 13.31 0.15 0.19
C LEU A 28 14.52 0.84 -0.43
N GLN A 29 15.71 0.38 -0.08
CA GLN A 29 16.95 0.87 -0.65
C GLN A 29 17.72 -0.34 -1.17
N ASP A 30 18.11 -0.28 -2.44
CA ASP A 30 18.99 -1.28 -3.02
C ASP A 30 20.42 -1.03 -2.53
N GLU A 31 21.02 -2.01 -1.86
CA GLU A 31 22.34 -1.86 -1.24
C GLU A 31 23.48 -1.77 -2.26
N LYS A 32 23.30 -2.28 -3.48
CA LYS A 32 24.35 -2.32 -4.50
C LYS A 32 24.36 -1.04 -5.34
N THR A 33 23.18 -0.52 -5.65
CA THR A 33 23.00 0.62 -6.56
C THR A 33 22.67 1.91 -5.82
N GLY A 34 22.31 1.83 -4.53
CA GLY A 34 21.82 2.97 -3.74
C GLY A 34 20.41 3.42 -4.16
N LYS A 35 19.75 2.74 -5.10
CA LYS A 35 18.45 3.15 -5.62
C LYS A 35 17.37 3.02 -4.56
N GLU A 36 16.64 4.11 -4.32
CA GLU A 36 15.48 4.15 -3.43
C GLU A 36 14.20 3.79 -4.20
N LEU A 37 13.34 2.97 -3.60
CA LEU A 37 12.01 2.64 -4.10
C LEU A 37 10.99 2.72 -2.97
N VAL A 38 9.78 3.20 -3.27
CA VAL A 38 8.65 3.19 -2.34
C VAL A 38 7.67 2.10 -2.75
N LYS A 39 7.22 1.29 -1.80
CA LYS A 39 6.19 0.25 -2.03
C LYS A 39 5.07 0.33 -1.00
N VAL A 40 3.89 -0.16 -1.37
CA VAL A 40 2.79 -0.40 -0.43
C VAL A 40 3.06 -1.69 0.34
N ASP A 41 2.94 -1.65 1.67
CA ASP A 41 3.18 -2.76 2.59
C ASP A 41 1.98 -3.00 3.51
N PRO A 42 0.85 -3.52 2.97
CA PRO A 42 -0.37 -3.70 3.76
C PRO A 42 -0.21 -4.64 4.95
N LYS A 43 0.72 -5.60 4.85
CA LYS A 43 0.98 -6.63 5.89
C LYS A 43 2.02 -6.17 6.91
N GLY A 44 2.78 -5.11 6.63
CA GLY A 44 3.83 -4.62 7.52
C GLY A 44 5.05 -5.54 7.59
N LYS A 45 5.32 -6.32 6.53
CA LYS A 45 6.38 -7.34 6.51
C LYS A 45 7.67 -6.86 5.87
N LEU A 46 7.61 -5.78 5.08
CA LEU A 46 8.78 -5.29 4.37
C LEU A 46 9.72 -4.54 5.31
N ARG A 47 11.00 -4.86 5.22
CA ARG A 47 12.08 -4.19 5.96
C ARG A 47 12.33 -2.81 5.35
N GLY A 48 12.53 -1.81 6.20
CA GLY A 48 12.78 -0.44 5.78
C GLY A 48 11.99 0.59 6.58
N ARG A 49 12.27 1.87 6.33
CA ARG A 49 11.56 2.99 6.95
C ARG A 49 10.16 3.03 6.40
N GLY A 50 9.16 3.03 7.27
CA GLY A 50 7.76 3.02 6.84
C GLY A 50 6.96 4.19 7.41
N ALA A 51 5.91 4.55 6.70
CA ALA A 51 4.98 5.59 7.04
C ALA A 51 3.55 5.10 6.83
N SER A 52 2.59 5.65 7.56
CA SER A 52 1.19 5.18 7.51
C SER A 52 0.29 6.25 6.91
N LEU A 53 -0.68 5.82 6.11
CA LEU A 53 -1.75 6.62 5.54
C LEU A 53 -3.10 6.01 5.87
N ASP A 54 -4.13 6.84 5.92
CA ASP A 54 -5.51 6.35 5.94
C ASP A 54 -5.77 5.49 4.70
N ALA A 55 -6.55 4.42 4.85
CA ALA A 55 -6.89 3.50 3.76
C ALA A 55 -7.93 4.13 2.78
N THR A 56 -7.60 5.30 2.25
CA THR A 56 -8.46 6.17 1.45
C THR A 56 -7.60 6.91 0.42
N LEU A 57 -8.07 7.05 -0.82
CA LEU A 57 -7.33 7.79 -1.86
C LEU A 57 -7.14 9.27 -1.51
N GLU A 58 -8.09 9.87 -0.81
CA GLU A 58 -8.02 11.28 -0.39
C GLU A 58 -6.79 11.53 0.48
N ALA A 59 -6.46 10.60 1.39
CA ALA A 59 -5.27 10.69 2.21
C ALA A 59 -3.98 10.51 1.39
N PHE A 60 -4.01 9.63 0.37
CA PHE A 60 -2.88 9.44 -0.54
C PHE A 60 -2.61 10.70 -1.38
N ASP A 61 -3.64 11.25 -2.01
CA ASP A 61 -3.55 12.47 -2.83
C ASP A 61 -3.14 13.68 -1.97
N LEU A 62 -3.65 13.78 -0.74
CA LEU A 62 -3.22 14.79 0.23
C LEU A 62 -1.74 14.61 0.63
N ALA A 63 -1.27 13.37 0.78
CA ALA A 63 0.12 13.08 1.10
C ALA A 63 1.07 13.52 -0.02
N LEU A 64 0.69 13.28 -1.29
CA LEU A 64 1.44 13.73 -2.45
C LEU A 64 1.49 15.26 -2.52
N LYS A 65 0.32 15.91 -2.40
CA LYS A 65 0.23 17.38 -2.43
C LYS A 65 1.11 18.04 -1.37
N LYS A 66 1.19 17.45 -0.17
CA LYS A 66 2.00 17.94 0.96
C LYS A 66 3.45 17.45 0.94
N LYS A 67 3.87 16.66 -0.05
CA LYS A 67 5.16 15.95 -0.07
C LYS A 67 5.42 15.21 1.25
N ALA A 68 4.36 14.64 1.83
CA ALA A 68 4.41 14.00 3.14
C ALA A 68 5.07 12.63 3.06
N ILE A 69 4.92 11.93 1.91
CA ILE A 69 5.52 10.62 1.66
C ILE A 69 7.04 10.74 1.70
N GLU A 70 7.61 11.66 0.92
CA GLU A 70 9.06 11.85 0.82
C GLU A 70 9.66 12.25 2.17
N ARG A 71 9.02 13.20 2.87
CA ARG A 71 9.46 13.64 4.20
C ARG A 71 9.39 12.52 5.24
N ALA A 72 8.29 11.79 5.31
CA ALA A 72 8.11 10.74 6.31
C ALA A 72 9.08 9.56 6.09
N LEU A 73 9.27 9.20 4.82
CA LEU A 73 10.17 8.13 4.41
C LEU A 73 11.65 8.54 4.33
N LYS A 74 11.96 9.84 4.49
CA LYS A 74 13.30 10.41 4.33
C LYS A 74 13.91 10.08 2.96
N LEU A 75 13.13 10.24 1.90
CA LEU A 75 13.68 10.11 0.55
C LEU A 75 14.63 11.27 0.27
N GLU A 76 15.74 10.98 -0.39
CA GLU A 76 16.72 11.99 -0.81
C GLU A 76 16.31 12.67 -2.12
N ARG A 77 15.32 12.09 -2.81
CA ARG A 77 14.76 12.58 -4.06
C ARG A 77 13.25 12.69 -4.01
N LYS A 78 12.69 13.38 -5.01
CA LYS A 78 11.24 13.39 -5.25
C LYS A 78 10.81 12.09 -5.94
N LEU A 79 9.58 11.69 -5.68
CA LEU A 79 8.92 10.69 -6.49
C LEU A 79 8.70 11.25 -7.90
N THR A 80 8.98 10.41 -8.90
CA THR A 80 8.69 10.73 -10.30
C THR A 80 7.20 10.50 -10.59
N PRO A 81 6.65 11.09 -11.67
CA PRO A 81 5.26 10.84 -12.05
C PRO A 81 4.94 9.34 -12.27
N PRO A 82 5.77 8.55 -12.99
CA PRO A 82 5.51 7.12 -13.16
C PRO A 82 5.48 6.33 -11.84
N GLU A 83 6.38 6.66 -10.91
CA GLU A 83 6.39 6.02 -9.58
C GLU A 83 5.16 6.40 -8.76
N THR A 84 4.71 7.64 -8.90
CA THR A 84 3.52 8.14 -8.20
C THR A 84 2.26 7.46 -8.71
N GLU A 85 2.13 7.32 -10.03
CA GLU A 85 1.03 6.61 -10.69
C GLU A 85 1.01 5.13 -10.29
N GLN A 86 2.15 4.44 -10.36
CA GLN A 86 2.25 3.05 -9.93
C GLN A 86 1.88 2.89 -8.45
N LEU A 87 2.42 3.75 -7.58
CA LEU A 87 2.13 3.70 -6.16
C LEU A 87 0.65 3.96 -5.87
N ARG A 88 -0.02 4.81 -6.66
CA ARG A 88 -1.46 5.07 -6.55
C ARG A 88 -2.27 3.82 -6.91
N THR A 89 -1.92 3.14 -7.99
CA THR A 89 -2.55 1.88 -8.41
C THR A 89 -2.39 0.82 -7.33
N ASP A 90 -1.17 0.56 -6.87
CA ASP A 90 -0.89 -0.41 -5.81
C ASP A 90 -1.67 -0.08 -4.51
N PHE A 91 -1.80 1.21 -4.19
CA PHE A 91 -2.52 1.66 -3.00
C PHE A 91 -4.03 1.45 -3.14
N GLN A 92 -4.58 1.72 -4.32
CA GLN A 92 -5.99 1.47 -4.64
C GLN A 92 -6.33 -0.02 -4.56
N GLU A 93 -5.52 -0.88 -5.14
CA GLU A 93 -5.72 -2.33 -5.07
C GLU A 93 -5.76 -2.83 -3.63
N VAL A 94 -4.89 -2.30 -2.76
CA VAL A 94 -4.90 -2.63 -1.33
C VAL A 94 -6.17 -2.15 -0.61
N ILE A 95 -6.70 -0.98 -0.98
CA ILE A 95 -7.98 -0.48 -0.45
C ILE A 95 -9.10 -1.41 -0.89
N ASP A 96 -9.14 -1.78 -2.17
CA ASP A 96 -10.18 -2.65 -2.73
C ASP A 96 -10.16 -4.05 -2.12
N GLU A 97 -8.96 -4.64 -1.97
CA GLU A 97 -8.78 -5.90 -1.25
C GLU A 97 -9.29 -5.84 0.19
N ARG A 98 -9.07 -4.70 0.88
CA ARG A 98 -9.54 -4.51 2.26
C ARG A 98 -11.05 -4.40 2.34
N ASN A 99 -11.64 -3.60 1.46
CA ASN A 99 -13.09 -3.42 1.39
C ASN A 99 -13.79 -4.75 1.06
N PHE A 100 -13.21 -5.54 0.16
CA PHE A 100 -13.68 -6.89 -0.15
C PHE A 100 -13.64 -7.80 1.09
N ARG A 101 -12.51 -7.81 1.83
CA ARG A 101 -12.36 -8.62 3.06
C ARG A 101 -13.27 -8.18 4.20
N GLN A 102 -13.50 -6.87 4.37
CA GLN A 102 -14.37 -6.35 5.43
C GLN A 102 -15.81 -6.85 5.33
N GLY A 103 -16.25 -7.25 4.13
CA GLY A 103 -17.58 -7.81 3.92
C GLY A 103 -17.71 -9.30 4.25
N ASN A 104 -16.61 -10.08 4.32
CA ASN A 104 -16.60 -11.54 4.46
C ASN A 104 -17.75 -12.27 3.72
N LYS A 105 -18.19 -11.71 2.58
CA LYS A 105 -19.30 -12.24 1.79
C LYS A 105 -18.71 -13.23 0.80
N VAL A 106 -19.22 -14.45 0.81
CA VAL A 106 -18.91 -15.45 -0.21
C VAL A 106 -19.42 -14.90 -1.54
N VAL A 107 -18.50 -14.50 -2.42
CA VAL A 107 -18.85 -14.07 -3.78
C VAL A 107 -18.76 -15.29 -4.69
N ARG A 108 -19.91 -15.76 -5.17
CA ARG A 108 -19.97 -16.82 -6.19
C ARG A 108 -19.72 -16.19 -7.55
N PHE A 109 -18.48 -16.24 -8.03
CA PHE A 109 -18.18 -15.94 -9.41
C PHE A 109 -18.39 -17.22 -10.24
N LYS A 110 -19.27 -17.19 -11.24
CA LYS A 110 -19.29 -18.18 -12.33
C LYS A 110 -18.28 -17.70 -13.35
N ILE A 111 -17.10 -18.30 -13.34
CA ILE A 111 -16.03 -18.04 -14.30
C ILE A 111 -16.06 -19.19 -15.30
N SER A 112 -15.93 -18.90 -16.60
CA SER A 112 -15.80 -19.97 -17.59
C SER A 112 -14.45 -20.68 -17.41
N LYS A 113 -14.34 -21.93 -17.85
CA LYS A 113 -13.08 -22.66 -17.74
C LYS A 113 -11.95 -21.93 -18.48
N GLU A 114 -12.26 -21.32 -19.62
CA GLU A 114 -11.27 -20.56 -20.41
C GLU A 114 -10.74 -19.33 -19.66
N GLU A 115 -11.60 -18.61 -18.94
CA GLU A 115 -11.22 -17.43 -18.16
C GLU A 115 -10.35 -17.77 -16.94
N LEU A 116 -10.51 -18.98 -16.40
CA LEU A 116 -9.70 -19.47 -15.28
C LEU A 116 -8.30 -19.87 -15.75
N ASP A 117 -8.22 -20.59 -16.86
CA ASP A 117 -6.97 -21.08 -17.45
C ASP A 117 -6.10 -19.89 -17.91
N ALA A 118 -6.69 -18.87 -18.54
CA ALA A 118 -5.99 -17.65 -18.97
C ALA A 118 -5.39 -16.84 -17.81
N LYS A 119 -5.98 -16.90 -16.60
CA LYS A 119 -5.43 -16.22 -15.42
C LYS A 119 -4.31 -17.01 -14.74
N LEU A 120 -4.30 -18.33 -14.88
CA LEU A 120 -3.28 -19.20 -14.29
C LEU A 120 -1.98 -19.19 -15.12
N GLU A 121 -2.07 -19.10 -16.44
CA GLU A 121 -0.90 -19.02 -17.33
C GLU A 121 -0.08 -17.73 -17.13
N ASN A 122 -0.74 -16.62 -16.83
CA ASN A 122 -0.09 -15.33 -16.57
C ASN A 122 0.69 -15.27 -15.25
N HIS A 123 0.59 -16.29 -14.38
CA HIS A 123 1.25 -16.34 -13.08
C HIS A 123 2.44 -17.32 -13.02
N GLN A 124 2.71 -18.08 -14.08
CA GLN A 124 3.84 -19.01 -14.15
C GLN A 124 5.07 -18.48 -14.93
N GLY A 125 5.07 -17.19 -15.28
CA GLY A 125 6.19 -16.53 -15.96
C GLY A 125 6.88 -15.46 -15.09
N SER A 126 7.46 -15.84 -13.95
CA SER A 126 8.49 -15.07 -13.23
C SER A 126 9.33 -15.99 -12.35
#